data_AF-A0A7X6KY28-F1
#
_entry.id   AF-A0A7X6KY28-F1
#
_cell.length_a   1.000
_cell.length_b   1.000
_cell.length_c   1.000
_cell.angle_alpha   90.00
_cell.angle_beta   90.00
_cell.angle_gamma   90.00
#
_symmetry.space_group_name_H-M   'P 1'
#
loop_
_entity.id
_entity.type
_entity.pdbx_description
1 polymer ?
#
loop_
_entity_poly.entity_id
_entity_poly.type
_entity_poly.pdbx_seq_one_letter_code
_entity_poly.pdbx_strand_id
1 'polypeptide(L)'
;MQEHELRALLGPAYDDTDIEQRLRIDEAQAAIARRWPEPDLADTRREALNGAMLVVLGDATLEDVAKQMHTARAAYEDALAALTGALIVSAGRPVQVRDGRGGGYIRDGSEVDLAARAGISRLTVRKALGK
;
A
#
# COMPACT_ATOMS: atom_id res chain seq x y z
N MET A 1 13.85 -7.94 -22.25
CA MET A 1 12.77 -7.10 -22.80
C MET A 1 13.13 -6.76 -24.24
N GLN A 2 12.17 -6.66 -25.16
CA GLN A 2 12.46 -6.23 -26.53
C GLN A 2 12.59 -4.70 -26.62
N GLU A 3 13.32 -4.18 -27.60
CA GLU A 3 13.58 -2.73 -27.74
C GLU A 3 12.30 -1.89 -27.78
N HIS A 4 11.28 -2.35 -28.53
CA HIS A 4 10.01 -1.65 -28.65
C HIS A 4 9.21 -1.62 -27.34
N GLU A 5 9.34 -2.65 -26.49
CA GLU A 5 8.74 -2.67 -25.15
C GLU A 5 9.44 -1.65 -24.24
N LEU A 6 10.77 -1.56 -24.33
CA LEU A 6 11.56 -0.59 -23.55
C LEU A 6 11.27 0.85 -23.97
N ARG A 7 11.14 1.10 -25.28
CA ARG A 7 10.75 2.40 -25.81
C ARG A 7 9.33 2.78 -25.40
N ALA A 8 8.40 1.81 -25.34
CA ALA A 8 7.05 2.05 -24.82
C ALA A 8 7.06 2.37 -23.31
N LEU A 9 7.92 1.71 -22.54
CA LEU A 9 8.06 1.94 -21.10
C LEU A 9 8.66 3.31 -20.78
N LEU A 10 9.76 3.68 -21.45
CA LEU A 10 10.49 4.93 -21.18
C LEU A 10 9.86 6.14 -21.90
N GLY A 11 9.08 5.91 -22.96
CA GLY A 11 8.50 6.98 -23.76
C GLY A 11 9.58 7.92 -24.30
N PRO A 12 9.40 9.24 -24.20
CA PRO A 12 10.38 10.23 -24.67
C PRO A 12 11.77 10.09 -24.00
N ALA A 13 11.82 9.64 -22.74
CA ALA A 13 13.09 9.48 -22.02
C ALA A 13 13.98 8.38 -22.62
N TYR A 14 13.45 7.52 -23.50
CA TYR A 14 14.25 6.51 -24.18
C TYR A 14 15.44 7.12 -24.93
N ASP A 15 15.24 8.26 -25.59
CA ASP A 15 16.30 8.88 -26.40
C ASP A 15 17.38 9.56 -25.55
N ASP A 16 17.08 9.82 -24.26
CA ASP A 16 18.02 10.38 -23.27
C ASP A 16 18.76 9.31 -22.46
N THR A 17 18.43 8.02 -22.64
CA THR A 17 19.09 6.92 -21.94
C THR A 17 20.26 6.34 -22.72
N ASP A 18 21.34 6.00 -22.02
CA ASP A 18 22.46 5.26 -22.59
C ASP A 18 22.20 3.73 -22.58
N ILE A 19 23.11 2.98 -23.22
CA ILE A 19 23.00 1.53 -23.35
C ILE A 19 23.09 0.84 -21.97
N GLU A 20 23.92 1.33 -21.06
CA GLU A 20 24.11 0.76 -19.74
C GLU A 20 22.85 0.92 -18.88
N GLN A 21 22.22 2.10 -18.91
CA GLN A 21 20.94 2.35 -18.26
C GLN A 21 19.85 1.42 -18.79
N ARG A 22 19.78 1.23 -20.11
CA ARG A 22 18.80 0.32 -20.74
C ARG A 22 19.03 -1.14 -20.32
N LEU A 23 20.28 -1.59 -20.27
CA LEU A 23 20.64 -2.93 -19.79
C LEU A 23 20.25 -3.13 -18.32
N ARG A 24 20.55 -2.14 -17.46
CA ARG A 24 20.19 -2.20 -16.04
C ARG A 24 18.68 -2.22 -15.81
N ILE A 25 17.89 -1.51 -16.62
CA ILE A 25 16.42 -1.58 -16.56
C ILE A 25 15.93 -2.97 -16.95
N ASP A 26 16.48 -3.57 -18.00
CA ASP A 26 16.10 -4.93 -18.41
C ASP A 26 16.44 -5.98 -17.35
N GLU A 27 17.65 -5.91 -16.78
CA GLU A 27 18.08 -6.77 -15.68
C GLU A 27 17.19 -6.62 -14.44
N ALA A 28 16.84 -5.38 -14.07
CA ALA A 28 15.95 -5.10 -12.97
C ALA A 28 14.55 -5.70 -13.21
N GLN A 29 13.99 -5.53 -14.40
CA GLN A 29 12.71 -6.14 -14.76
C GLN A 29 12.75 -7.67 -14.63
N ALA A 30 13.79 -8.31 -15.17
CA ALA A 30 13.93 -9.76 -15.07
C ALA A 30 14.05 -10.22 -13.60
N ALA A 31 14.80 -9.49 -12.77
CA ALA A 31 14.92 -9.78 -11.34
C ALA A 31 13.58 -9.61 -10.59
N ILE A 32 12.84 -8.55 -10.87
CA ILE A 32 11.52 -8.25 -10.30
C ILE A 32 10.50 -9.32 -10.69
N ALA A 33 10.48 -9.74 -11.96
CA ALA A 33 9.61 -10.81 -12.42
C ALA A 33 9.90 -12.15 -11.72
N ARG A 34 11.17 -12.47 -11.47
CA ARG A 34 11.55 -13.65 -10.68
C ARG A 34 11.17 -13.54 -9.20
N ARG A 35 11.18 -12.33 -8.63
CA ARG A 35 10.84 -12.08 -7.22
C ARG A 35 9.35 -12.25 -6.94
N TRP A 36 8.50 -11.85 -7.88
CA TRP A 36 7.04 -11.92 -7.81
C TRP A 36 6.49 -12.58 -9.08
N PRO A 37 6.57 -13.91 -9.21
CA PRO A 37 6.10 -14.62 -10.40
C PRO A 37 4.56 -14.63 -10.55
N GLU A 38 3.82 -14.33 -9.48
CA GLU A 38 2.36 -14.48 -9.43
C GLU A 38 1.64 -13.43 -10.31
N PRO A 39 0.65 -13.81 -11.14
CA PRO A 39 0.02 -12.89 -12.08
C PRO A 39 -0.70 -11.71 -11.43
N ASP A 40 -1.31 -11.93 -10.26
CA ASP A 40 -2.05 -10.95 -9.47
C ASP A 40 -1.17 -9.88 -8.80
N LEU A 41 0.15 -10.05 -8.84
CA LEU A 41 1.13 -9.08 -8.35
C LEU A 41 1.67 -8.14 -9.46
N ALA A 42 0.94 -7.99 -10.57
CA ALA A 42 1.34 -7.11 -11.67
C ALA A 42 1.59 -5.66 -11.24
N ASP A 43 0.72 -5.11 -10.40
CA ASP A 43 0.88 -3.74 -9.87
C ASP A 43 2.11 -3.62 -8.96
N THR A 44 2.36 -4.63 -8.12
CA THR A 44 3.56 -4.68 -7.27
C THR A 44 4.84 -4.69 -8.11
N ARG A 45 4.89 -5.49 -9.20
CA ARG A 45 6.04 -5.51 -10.12
C ARG A 45 6.22 -4.17 -10.82
N ARG A 46 5.14 -3.55 -11.27
CA ARG A 46 5.16 -2.23 -11.91
C ARG A 46 5.73 -1.17 -10.97
N GLU A 47 5.28 -1.15 -9.72
CA GLU A 47 5.78 -0.19 -8.73
C GLU A 47 7.25 -0.45 -8.36
N ALA A 48 7.66 -1.72 -8.24
CA ALA A 48 9.06 -2.06 -8.05
C ALA A 48 9.94 -1.60 -9.21
N LEU A 49 9.45 -1.72 -10.45
CA LEU A 49 10.17 -1.27 -11.64
C LEU A 49 10.27 0.26 -11.69
N ASN A 50 9.22 0.98 -11.30
CA ASN A 50 9.26 2.43 -11.15
C ASN A 50 10.37 2.87 -10.18
N GLY A 51 10.44 2.24 -9.00
CA GLY A 51 11.49 2.53 -8.03
C GLY A 51 12.90 2.24 -8.56
N ALA A 52 13.08 1.14 -9.30
CA ALA A 52 14.34 0.83 -9.95
C ALA A 52 14.72 1.86 -11.03
N MET A 53 13.75 2.30 -11.84
CA MET A 53 13.95 3.31 -12.88
C MET A 53 14.39 4.65 -12.30
N LEU A 54 13.78 5.12 -11.19
CA LEU A 54 14.20 6.36 -10.53
C LEU A 54 15.70 6.34 -10.20
N VAL A 55 16.22 5.19 -9.75
CA VAL A 55 17.64 5.04 -9.41
C VAL A 55 18.52 4.91 -10.65
N VAL A 56 18.10 4.14 -11.65
CA VAL A 56 18.91 3.93 -12.87
C VAL A 56 18.99 5.19 -13.73
N LEU A 57 17.91 5.97 -13.79
CA LEU A 57 17.84 7.22 -14.55
C LEU A 57 18.48 8.40 -13.79
N GLY A 58 18.79 8.24 -12.50
CA GLY A 58 19.42 9.27 -11.68
C GLY A 58 18.45 10.29 -11.06
N ASP A 59 17.15 10.04 -11.15
CA ASP A 59 16.10 10.88 -10.53
C ASP A 59 16.06 10.74 -9.00
N ALA A 60 16.56 9.62 -8.47
CA ALA A 60 16.67 9.37 -7.03
C ALA A 60 17.89 8.51 -6.69
N THR A 61 18.37 8.61 -5.46
CA THR A 61 19.32 7.65 -4.89
C THR A 61 18.61 6.50 -4.15
N LEU A 62 19.33 5.44 -3.81
CA LEU A 62 18.80 4.37 -2.94
C LEU A 62 18.40 4.95 -1.56
N GLU A 63 19.19 5.88 -1.05
CA GLU A 63 18.97 6.56 0.22
C GLU A 63 17.69 7.41 0.19
N ASP A 64 17.40 8.07 -0.94
CA ASP A 64 16.15 8.81 -1.12
C ASP A 64 14.94 7.88 -1.10
N VAL A 65 15.00 6.75 -1.82
CA VAL A 65 13.93 5.74 -1.83
C VAL A 65 13.73 5.15 -0.43
N ALA A 66 14.82 4.85 0.29
CA ALA A 66 14.75 4.37 1.67
C ALA A 66 14.10 5.40 2.61
N LYS A 67 14.46 6.68 2.48
CA LYS A 67 13.85 7.77 3.25
C LYS A 67 12.36 7.91 2.95
N GLN A 68 11.93 7.76 1.70
CA GLN A 68 10.51 7.75 1.33
C GLN A 68 9.78 6.56 1.98
N MET A 69 10.37 5.36 1.96
CA MET A 69 9.82 4.19 2.64
C MET A 69 9.65 4.44 4.14
N HIS A 70 10.65 4.99 4.81
CA HIS A 70 10.56 5.31 6.25
C HIS A 70 9.47 6.34 6.53
N THR A 71 9.34 7.35 5.68
CA THR A 71 8.29 8.37 5.79
C THR A 71 6.89 7.75 5.65
N ALA A 72 6.69 6.93 4.61
CA ALA A 72 5.44 6.22 4.40
C ALA A 72 5.12 5.26 5.55
N ARG A 73 6.14 4.61 6.11
CA ARG A 73 6.00 3.71 7.25
C ARG A 73 5.55 4.45 8.50
N ALA A 74 6.15 5.60 8.81
CA ALA A 74 5.75 6.43 9.95
C ALA A 74 4.28 6.88 9.79
N ALA A 75 3.90 7.36 8.61
CA ALA A 75 2.51 7.75 8.34
C ALA A 75 1.52 6.60 8.49
N TYR A 76 1.88 5.38 8.07
CA TYR A 76 1.08 4.18 8.31
C TYR A 76 0.93 3.87 9.81
N GLU A 77 2.01 3.99 10.58
CA GLU A 77 2.00 3.74 12.03
C GLU A 77 1.14 4.77 12.77
N ASP A 78 1.22 6.05 12.40
CA ASP A 78 0.36 7.11 12.94
C ASP A 78 -1.12 6.86 12.63
N ALA A 79 -1.44 6.49 11.39
CA ALA A 79 -2.80 6.15 10.98
C ALA A 79 -3.35 4.94 11.74
N LEU A 80 -2.51 3.93 11.98
CA LEU A 80 -2.89 2.75 12.75
C LEU A 80 -3.12 3.09 14.24
N ALA A 81 -2.32 3.99 14.82
CA ALA A 81 -2.51 4.47 16.18
C ALA A 81 -3.84 5.24 16.32
N ALA A 82 -4.14 6.12 15.36
CA ALA A 82 -5.39 6.85 15.30
C ALA A 82 -6.60 5.92 15.17
N LEU A 83 -6.53 4.92 14.27
CA LEU A 83 -7.56 3.89 14.13
C LEU A 83 -7.77 3.11 15.44
N THR A 84 -6.68 2.75 16.12
CA THR A 84 -6.74 2.05 17.41
C THR A 84 -7.49 2.86 18.45
N GLY A 85 -7.17 4.16 18.60
CA GLY A 85 -7.90 5.06 19.49
C GLY A 85 -9.39 5.16 19.15
N ALA A 86 -9.72 5.27 17.86
CA ALA A 86 -11.11 5.31 17.40
C ALA A 86 -11.87 4.01 17.73
N LEU A 87 -11.23 2.85 17.58
CA LEU A 87 -11.82 1.55 17.92
C LEU A 87 -12.07 1.40 19.42
N ILE A 88 -11.14 1.83 20.27
CA ILE A 88 -11.29 1.80 21.73
C ILE A 88 -12.50 2.63 22.17
N VAL A 89 -12.62 3.86 21.67
CA VAL A 89 -13.78 4.74 21.98
C VAL A 89 -15.08 4.14 21.46
N SER A 90 -15.06 3.50 20.29
CA SER A 90 -16.25 2.93 19.65
C SER A 90 -16.73 1.66 20.34
N ALA A 91 -15.84 0.81 20.85
CA ALA A 91 -16.19 -0.45 21.52
C ALA A 91 -16.96 -0.25 22.84
N GLY A 92 -16.82 0.91 23.48
CA GLY A 92 -17.45 1.22 24.77
C GLY A 92 -18.82 1.88 24.69
N ARG A 93 -19.34 2.24 23.51
CA ARG A 93 -20.57 3.04 23.37
C ARG A 93 -21.69 2.26 22.67
N PRO A 94 -22.92 2.27 23.21
CA PRO A 94 -24.09 1.87 22.43
C PRO A 94 -24.28 2.89 21.29
N VAL A 95 -24.50 2.40 20.07
CA VAL A 95 -24.79 3.26 18.92
C VAL A 95 -26.31 3.38 18.80
N GLN A 96 -26.79 4.61 18.61
CA GLN A 96 -28.18 4.80 18.21
C GLN A 96 -28.33 4.36 16.76
N VAL A 97 -28.94 3.20 16.54
CA VAL A 97 -29.43 2.83 15.22
C VAL A 97 -30.79 3.49 15.07
N ARG A 98 -30.87 4.45 14.14
CA ARG A 98 -32.16 4.99 13.72
C ARG A 98 -32.81 3.97 12.78
N ASP A 99 -33.35 2.89 13.33
CA ASP A 99 -34.35 2.15 12.59
C ASP A 99 -35.61 3.04 12.47
N GLY A 100 -36.31 2.96 11.34
CA GLY A 100 -37.50 3.78 11.11
C GLY A 100 -38.70 3.44 11.99
N ARG A 101 -38.54 2.68 13.08
CA ARG A 101 -39.62 2.11 13.91
C ARG A 101 -39.48 2.43 15.41
N GLY A 102 -38.80 3.52 15.76
CA GLY A 102 -38.74 4.03 17.13
C GLY A 102 -37.45 3.62 17.82
N GLY A 103 -36.65 4.62 18.18
CA GLY A 103 -35.25 4.48 18.56
C GLY A 103 -35.01 3.53 19.74
N GLY A 104 -34.43 2.37 19.44
CA GLY A 104 -33.74 1.51 20.39
C GLY A 104 -32.23 1.76 20.33
N TYR A 105 -31.55 1.61 21.47
CA TYR A 105 -30.09 1.50 21.50
C TYR A 105 -29.74 0.04 21.22
N ILE A 106 -29.05 -0.24 20.11
CA ILE A 106 -28.38 -1.53 19.95
C ILE A 106 -27.01 -1.40 20.61
N ARG A 107 -26.57 -2.44 21.32
CA ARG A 107 -25.20 -2.55 21.82
C ARG A 107 -24.27 -2.86 20.63
N ASP A 108 -24.17 -1.92 19.70
CA ASP A 108 -23.35 -1.91 18.48
C ASP A 108 -21.85 -1.76 18.79
N GLY A 109 -21.37 -2.54 19.76
CA GLY A 109 -19.97 -2.62 20.18
C GLY A 109 -19.38 -4.01 19.94
N SER A 110 -20.06 -4.89 19.19
CA SER A 110 -19.49 -6.18 18.86
C SER A 110 -18.28 -6.01 17.93
N GLU A 111 -17.25 -6.84 18.11
CA GLU A 111 -16.03 -6.78 17.28
C GLU A 111 -16.33 -6.98 15.79
N VAL A 112 -17.42 -7.70 15.47
CA VAL A 112 -17.88 -7.97 14.11
C VAL A 112 -18.46 -6.71 13.48
N ASP A 113 -19.30 -5.97 14.21
CA ASP A 113 -19.91 -4.74 13.70
C ASP A 113 -18.88 -3.63 13.51
N LEU A 114 -17.93 -3.52 14.44
CA LEU A 114 -16.80 -2.59 14.31
C LEU A 114 -15.94 -2.91 13.07
N ALA A 115 -15.65 -4.18 12.84
CA ALA A 115 -14.89 -4.63 11.68
C ALA A 115 -15.64 -4.30 10.37
N ALA A 116 -16.93 -4.61 10.31
CA ALA A 116 -17.76 -4.34 9.13
C ALA A 116 -17.87 -2.85 8.83
N ARG A 117 -18.12 -2.00 9.85
CA ARG A 117 -18.25 -0.54 9.68
C ARG A 117 -16.96 0.13 9.26
N ALA A 118 -15.82 -0.33 9.78
CA ALA A 118 -14.52 0.24 9.47
C ALA A 118 -13.85 -0.36 8.22
N GLY A 119 -14.45 -1.40 7.61
CA GLY A 119 -13.88 -2.07 6.45
C GLY A 119 -12.56 -2.80 6.74
N ILE A 120 -12.39 -3.29 7.97
CA ILE A 120 -11.16 -3.97 8.43
C ILE A 120 -11.47 -5.37 8.92
N SER A 121 -10.43 -6.20 9.08
CA SER A 121 -10.60 -7.53 9.64
C SER A 121 -10.97 -7.47 11.13
N ARG A 122 -11.74 -8.47 11.60
CA ARG A 122 -12.01 -8.65 13.04
C ARG A 122 -10.71 -8.86 13.84
N LEU A 123 -9.69 -9.47 13.24
CA LEU A 123 -8.38 -9.64 13.87
C LEU A 123 -7.73 -8.29 14.17
N THR A 124 -7.85 -7.31 13.26
CA THR A 124 -7.38 -5.94 13.47
C THR A 124 -8.09 -5.29 14.65
N VAL A 125 -9.43 -5.46 14.75
CA VAL A 125 -10.22 -4.94 15.87
C VAL A 125 -9.77 -5.56 17.21
N ARG A 126 -9.60 -6.88 17.26
CA ARG A 126 -9.16 -7.56 18.49
C ARG A 126 -7.79 -7.12 18.96
N LYS A 127 -6.83 -7.03 18.04
CA LYS A 127 -5.48 -6.53 18.33
C LYS A 127 -5.53 -5.11 18.90
N ALA A 128 -6.33 -4.21 18.29
CA ALA A 128 -6.51 -2.85 18.78
C ALA A 128 -7.13 -2.79 20.19
N LEU A 129 -7.98 -3.76 20.55
CA LEU A 129 -8.62 -3.86 21.86
C LEU A 129 -7.84 -4.70 22.88
N GLY A 130 -6.64 -5.19 22.52
CA GLY A 130 -5.78 -6.00 23.40
C GLY A 130 -6.28 -7.43 23.65
N LYS A 131 -6.96 -8.06 22.68
CA LYS A 131 -7.58 -9.40 22.78
C LYS A 131 -7.10 -10.40 21.72
#